data_AF-A0A534VN37-F1
#
_entry.id   AF-A0A534VN37-F1
#
_cell.length_a   1.000
_cell.length_b   1.000
_cell.length_c   1.000
_cell.angle_alpha   90.00
_cell.angle_beta   90.00
_cell.angle_gamma   90.00
#
_symmetry.space_group_name_H-M   'P 1'
#
loop_
_entity.id
_entity.type
_entity.pdbx_description
1 polymer ?
#
loop_
_entity_poly.entity_id
_entity_poly.type
_entity_poly.pdbx_seq_one_letter_code
_entity_poly.pdbx_strand_id
1 'polypeptide(L)'
;MAADGYVAKEGANINFTNNGRAFRARVAELWSRLFLGRTREWDGRSGFDRERTVKHLALTGAPEVTTWLRSQLYTATGHKQVPPLVLNGDDWAQQAFLAAHYAGDGLKAGNGDSVKTNSPVLAQGLCWLYALKGQQSSVYVEWRDGTAYYQLNLSSSHPRGQKGQHLRKNPAEIRRVVPLRAREGEWVFDLETESGLFCAGVGGLVVHNSPRRGREFVTRKVSDGAARVKLGLQRELRLGNLEARRDWGFAGDYVDAMWRMLQQPEADDYVIATGEAHTVRELVEIAFGTLGLDWRQHVHEDPALLRPAEVERLVGDASKARRVLGWAPRVSFRELVEMMVRADLERLQRR
;
A
#
# COMPACT_ATOMS: atom_id res chain seq x y z
N MET A 1 -2.91 -29.25 3.35
CA MET A 1 -2.02 -28.69 4.39
C MET A 1 -2.06 -27.17 4.32
N ALA A 2 -3.13 -26.56 4.82
CA ALA A 2 -3.35 -25.12 4.67
C ALA A 2 -2.71 -24.27 5.79
N ALA A 3 -2.19 -24.91 6.84
CA ALA A 3 -1.69 -24.26 8.06
C ALA A 3 -0.21 -24.62 8.31
N ASP A 4 0.21 -24.82 9.58
CA ASP A 4 1.59 -25.13 10.00
C ASP A 4 2.16 -26.48 9.51
N GLY A 5 2.22 -26.65 8.20
CA GLY A 5 2.87 -27.74 7.49
C GLY A 5 4.22 -27.32 6.90
N TYR A 6 5.13 -28.28 6.84
CA TYR A 6 6.44 -28.18 6.23
C TYR A 6 6.60 -29.26 5.17
N VAL A 7 7.06 -28.87 3.99
CA VAL A 7 7.50 -29.79 2.94
C VAL A 7 8.96 -29.47 2.68
N ALA A 8 9.84 -30.46 2.77
CA ALA A 8 11.26 -30.26 2.54
C ALA A 8 11.55 -29.84 1.08
N LYS A 9 12.65 -29.12 0.87
CA LYS A 9 13.12 -28.78 -0.49
C LYS A 9 13.75 -29.99 -1.17
N GLU A 10 14.42 -30.82 -0.39
CA GLU A 10 15.09 -32.05 -0.82
C GLU A 10 14.67 -33.18 0.14
N GLY A 11 14.45 -34.38 -0.41
CA GLY A 11 13.94 -35.55 0.34
C GLY A 11 12.41 -35.59 0.49
N ALA A 12 11.90 -36.71 1.02
CA ALA A 12 10.47 -37.00 1.17
C ALA A 12 9.90 -36.62 2.54
N ASN A 13 10.40 -35.53 3.13
CA ASN A 13 10.02 -35.10 4.47
C ASN A 13 8.86 -34.11 4.41
N ILE A 14 7.66 -34.58 4.79
CA ILE A 14 6.46 -33.78 4.90
C ILE A 14 5.95 -33.87 6.33
N ASN A 15 5.84 -32.74 7.00
CA ASN A 15 5.43 -32.65 8.39
C ASN A 15 4.25 -31.70 8.54
N PHE A 16 3.34 -32.02 9.45
CA PHE A 16 2.23 -31.18 9.84
C PHE A 16 2.23 -31.01 11.36
N THR A 17 2.15 -29.77 11.84
CA THR A 17 2.22 -29.45 13.27
C THR A 17 0.88 -28.88 13.72
N ASN A 18 0.23 -29.54 14.68
CA ASN A 18 -1.00 -29.01 15.28
C ASN A 18 -1.34 -29.76 16.58
N ASN A 19 -1.66 -29.04 17.65
CA ASN A 19 -2.00 -29.66 18.93
C ASN A 19 -3.40 -30.31 18.95
N GLY A 20 -4.31 -29.92 18.04
CA GLY A 20 -5.64 -30.48 17.91
C GLY A 20 -5.63 -31.91 17.35
N ARG A 21 -5.97 -32.90 18.20
CA ARG A 21 -6.03 -34.32 17.82
C ARG A 21 -6.97 -34.58 16.63
N ALA A 22 -8.15 -33.97 16.62
CA ALA A 22 -9.12 -34.13 15.54
C ALA A 22 -8.56 -33.65 14.19
N PHE A 23 -7.81 -32.55 14.20
CA PHE A 23 -7.23 -31.98 12.99
C PHE A 23 -6.10 -32.86 12.44
N ARG A 24 -5.22 -33.37 13.32
CA ARG A 24 -4.20 -34.36 12.92
C ARG A 24 -4.82 -35.65 12.38
N ALA A 25 -5.85 -36.18 13.04
CA ALA A 25 -6.57 -37.36 12.57
C ALA A 25 -7.17 -37.15 11.17
N ARG A 26 -7.78 -35.99 10.91
CA ARG A 26 -8.32 -35.64 9.59
C ARG A 26 -7.22 -35.55 8.53
N VAL A 27 -6.08 -34.94 8.85
CA VAL A 27 -4.93 -34.89 7.93
C VAL A 27 -4.40 -36.30 7.64
N ALA A 28 -4.29 -37.15 8.66
CA ALA A 28 -3.84 -38.54 8.49
C ALA A 28 -4.79 -39.35 7.61
N GLU A 29 -6.10 -39.22 7.82
CA GLU A 29 -7.13 -39.86 7.00
C GLU A 29 -7.03 -39.43 5.53
N LEU A 30 -6.95 -38.12 5.28
CA LEU A 30 -6.82 -37.58 3.92
C LEU A 30 -5.51 -38.02 3.25
N TRP A 31 -4.40 -38.05 4.00
CA TRP A 31 -3.11 -38.50 3.48
C TRP A 31 -3.16 -39.96 3.04
N SER A 32 -3.74 -40.82 3.88
CA SER A 32 -3.90 -42.25 3.57
C SER A 32 -4.87 -42.47 2.40
N ARG A 33 -6.00 -41.74 2.34
CA ARG A 33 -6.99 -41.90 1.28
C ARG A 33 -6.54 -41.38 -0.08
N LEU A 34 -5.89 -40.22 -0.12
CA LEU A 34 -5.54 -39.56 -1.38
C LEU A 34 -4.21 -40.04 -1.94
N PHE A 35 -3.27 -40.43 -1.08
CA PHE A 35 -1.89 -40.71 -1.49
C PHE A 35 -1.41 -42.09 -1.05
N LEU A 36 -2.28 -42.91 -0.44
CA LEU A 36 -1.92 -44.23 0.09
C LEU A 36 -0.73 -44.20 1.07
N GLY A 37 -0.50 -43.03 1.67
CA GLY A 37 0.62 -42.79 2.55
C GLY A 37 0.34 -43.21 4.00
N ARG A 38 1.41 -43.23 4.79
CA ARG A 38 1.39 -43.56 6.23
C ARG A 38 1.70 -42.31 7.05
N THR A 39 1.22 -42.28 8.29
CA THR A 39 1.52 -41.19 9.21
C THR A 39 2.15 -41.65 10.52
N ARG A 40 2.91 -40.77 11.15
CA ARG A 40 3.52 -41.00 12.46
C ARG A 40 3.41 -39.73 13.30
N GLU A 41 2.90 -39.84 14.53
CA GLU A 41 2.89 -38.73 15.48
C GLU A 41 4.11 -38.75 16.40
N TRP A 42 4.60 -37.57 16.81
CA TRP A 42 5.57 -37.40 17.89
C TRP A 42 5.43 -36.02 18.55
N ASP A 43 6.04 -35.89 19.72
CA ASP A 43 6.19 -34.61 20.44
C ASP A 43 7.51 -33.93 20.07
N GLY A 44 7.46 -32.64 19.77
CA GLY A 44 8.63 -31.81 19.48
C GLY A 44 8.50 -30.42 20.08
N ARG A 45 9.55 -29.60 19.97
CA ARG A 45 9.53 -28.21 20.44
C ARG A 45 8.94 -27.30 19.36
N SER A 46 8.17 -26.29 19.78
CA SER A 46 7.66 -25.28 18.85
C SER A 46 8.80 -24.45 18.26
N GLY A 47 8.71 -24.16 16.97
CA GLY A 47 9.65 -23.26 16.29
C GLY A 47 9.48 -21.79 16.71
N PHE A 48 8.33 -21.44 17.29
CA PHE A 48 8.01 -20.09 17.78
C PHE A 48 8.30 -19.89 19.27
N ASP A 49 8.18 -20.96 20.05
CA ASP A 49 8.37 -20.96 21.50
C ASP A 49 9.07 -22.26 21.89
N ARG A 50 10.39 -22.20 22.07
CA ARG A 50 11.22 -23.38 22.32
C ARG A 50 10.91 -24.06 23.65
N GLU A 51 10.23 -23.37 24.57
CA GLU A 51 9.82 -23.93 25.86
C GLU A 51 8.53 -24.77 25.73
N ARG A 52 7.73 -24.50 24.68
CA ARG A 52 6.46 -25.17 24.44
C ARG A 52 6.60 -26.44 23.60
N THR A 53 6.04 -27.54 24.10
CA THR A 53 5.91 -28.79 23.35
C THR A 53 4.70 -28.73 22.41
N VAL A 54 4.88 -29.19 21.18
CA VAL A 54 3.84 -29.29 20.15
C VAL A 54 3.80 -30.70 19.54
N LYS A 55 2.61 -31.10 19.08
CA LYS A 55 2.39 -32.37 18.40
C LYS A 55 2.66 -32.23 16.90
N HIS A 56 3.51 -33.11 16.39
CA HIS A 56 3.80 -33.23 14.96
C HIS A 56 3.21 -34.51 14.37
N LEU A 57 2.95 -34.48 13.06
CA LEU A 57 2.48 -35.59 12.24
C LEU A 57 3.34 -35.66 10.98
N ALA A 58 4.17 -36.68 10.84
CA ALA A 58 4.92 -36.96 9.61
C ALA A 58 3.97 -37.63 8.64
N LEU A 59 4.06 -37.22 7.39
CA LEU A 59 3.36 -37.77 6.26
C LEU A 59 4.40 -38.47 5.38
N THR A 60 4.30 -39.79 5.26
CA THR A 60 5.29 -40.66 4.61
C THR A 60 4.62 -41.62 3.63
N GLY A 61 5.40 -42.36 2.86
CA GLY A 61 4.88 -43.42 1.98
C GLY A 61 4.26 -42.95 0.66
N ALA A 62 4.48 -41.70 0.26
CA ALA A 62 4.07 -41.15 -1.05
C ALA A 62 5.13 -40.15 -1.58
N PRO A 63 6.37 -40.61 -1.85
CA PRO A 63 7.48 -39.72 -2.21
C PRO A 63 7.22 -38.92 -3.48
N GLU A 64 6.55 -39.52 -4.48
CA GLU A 64 6.18 -38.89 -5.75
C GLU A 64 5.32 -37.63 -5.60
N VAL A 65 4.55 -37.52 -4.51
CA VAL A 65 3.67 -36.39 -4.22
C VAL A 65 4.45 -35.18 -3.69
N THR A 66 5.64 -35.39 -3.14
CA THR A 66 6.40 -34.35 -2.42
C THR A 66 6.71 -33.13 -3.30
N THR A 67 7.19 -33.37 -4.52
CA THR A 67 7.56 -32.30 -5.46
C THR A 67 6.35 -31.48 -5.88
N TRP A 68 5.24 -32.16 -6.20
CA TRP A 68 3.98 -31.51 -6.53
C TRP A 68 3.42 -30.72 -5.35
N LEU A 69 3.37 -31.33 -4.17
CA LEU A 69 2.83 -30.68 -2.98
C LEU A 69 3.68 -29.47 -2.58
N ARG A 70 5.00 -29.54 -2.75
CA ARG A 70 5.90 -28.39 -2.57
C ARG A 70 5.58 -27.27 -3.54
N SER A 71 5.40 -27.56 -4.83
CA SER A 71 5.09 -26.53 -5.82
C SER A 71 3.75 -25.84 -5.57
N GLN A 72 2.80 -26.56 -4.95
CA GLN A 72 1.56 -25.96 -4.50
C GLN A 72 1.76 -25.04 -3.29
N LEU A 73 2.56 -25.45 -2.30
CA LEU A 73 2.64 -24.74 -1.01
C LEU A 73 3.75 -23.70 -0.92
N TYR A 74 4.75 -23.75 -1.80
CA TYR A 74 5.93 -22.90 -1.77
C TYR A 74 6.26 -22.32 -3.14
N THR A 75 6.70 -21.06 -3.17
CA THR A 75 7.31 -20.44 -4.36
C THR A 75 8.68 -21.04 -4.66
N ALA A 76 9.22 -20.76 -5.86
CA ALA A 76 10.60 -21.11 -6.22
C ALA A 76 11.64 -20.52 -5.25
N THR A 77 11.36 -19.34 -4.69
CA THR A 77 12.19 -18.66 -3.68
C THR A 77 11.97 -19.17 -2.26
N GLY A 78 11.07 -20.14 -2.05
CA GLY A 78 10.84 -20.80 -0.76
C GLY A 78 9.84 -20.13 0.16
N HIS A 79 9.09 -19.13 -0.30
CA HIS A 79 8.01 -18.53 0.48
C HIS A 79 6.77 -19.43 0.45
N LYS A 80 6.13 -19.64 1.61
CA LYS A 80 4.80 -20.28 1.64
C LYS A 80 3.81 -19.46 0.80
N GLN A 81 2.86 -20.10 0.14
CA GLN A 81 1.84 -19.42 -0.66
C GLN A 81 0.48 -20.08 -0.52
N VAL A 82 -0.57 -19.34 -0.89
CA VAL A 82 -1.86 -19.97 -1.18
C VAL A 82 -1.68 -20.83 -2.44
N PRO A 83 -2.09 -22.12 -2.43
CA PRO A 83 -1.92 -22.97 -3.59
C PRO A 83 -2.54 -22.38 -4.85
N PRO A 84 -1.86 -22.43 -6.01
CA PRO A 84 -2.44 -22.01 -7.28
C PRO A 84 -3.76 -22.75 -7.59
N LEU A 85 -3.88 -24.02 -7.21
CA LEU A 85 -5.12 -24.79 -7.36
C LEU A 85 -6.28 -24.22 -6.51
N VAL A 86 -5.98 -23.58 -5.38
CA VAL A 86 -6.99 -22.92 -4.54
C VAL A 86 -7.31 -21.53 -5.09
N LEU A 87 -6.29 -20.75 -5.48
CA LEU A 87 -6.49 -19.42 -6.05
C LEU A 87 -7.36 -19.45 -7.31
N ASN A 88 -7.15 -20.44 -8.17
CA ASN A 88 -7.93 -20.66 -9.40
C ASN A 88 -9.09 -21.65 -9.20
N GLY A 89 -9.31 -22.10 -7.96
CA GLY A 89 -10.38 -23.03 -7.63
C GLY A 89 -11.73 -22.34 -7.51
N ASP A 90 -12.77 -23.15 -7.33
CA ASP A 90 -14.12 -22.67 -7.06
C ASP A 90 -14.24 -22.06 -5.64
N ASP A 91 -15.41 -21.47 -5.37
CA ASP A 91 -15.71 -20.85 -4.08
C ASP A 91 -15.54 -21.84 -2.91
N TRP A 92 -15.94 -23.10 -3.12
CA TRP A 92 -15.80 -24.16 -2.13
C TRP A 92 -14.34 -24.41 -1.76
N ALA A 93 -13.45 -24.58 -2.74
CA ALA A 93 -12.03 -24.83 -2.50
C ALA A 93 -11.36 -23.66 -1.76
N GLN A 94 -11.71 -22.43 -2.14
CA GLN A 94 -11.23 -21.21 -1.48
C GLN A 94 -11.71 -21.13 -0.03
N GLN A 95 -13.01 -21.34 0.23
CA GLN A 95 -13.56 -21.33 1.58
C GLN A 95 -12.97 -22.44 2.46
N ALA A 96 -12.87 -23.66 1.92
CA ALA A 96 -12.28 -24.78 2.63
C ALA A 96 -10.81 -24.50 3.01
N PHE A 97 -10.05 -23.87 2.12
CA PHE A 97 -8.69 -23.44 2.40
C PHE A 97 -8.63 -22.40 3.52
N LEU A 98 -9.42 -21.33 3.44
CA LEU A 98 -9.45 -20.27 4.46
C LEU A 98 -9.84 -20.83 5.84
N ALA A 99 -10.87 -21.68 5.89
CA ALA A 99 -11.32 -22.31 7.12
C ALA A 99 -10.23 -23.22 7.72
N ALA A 100 -9.57 -24.04 6.89
CA ALA A 100 -8.50 -24.92 7.34
C ALA A 100 -7.24 -24.14 7.76
N HIS A 101 -6.88 -23.07 7.03
CA HIS A 101 -5.77 -22.19 7.39
C HIS A 101 -6.03 -21.53 8.73
N TYR A 102 -7.21 -20.90 8.90
CA TYR A 102 -7.58 -20.26 10.17
C TYR A 102 -7.70 -21.26 11.33
N ALA A 103 -8.17 -22.48 11.08
CA ALA A 103 -8.23 -23.52 12.10
C ALA A 103 -6.84 -23.87 12.65
N GLY A 104 -5.81 -23.87 11.80
CA GLY A 104 -4.44 -24.18 12.23
C GLY A 104 -3.64 -22.97 12.71
N ASP A 105 -3.64 -21.87 11.95
CA ASP A 105 -2.74 -20.72 12.15
C ASP A 105 -3.48 -19.43 12.56
N GLY A 106 -4.79 -19.51 12.79
CA GLY A 106 -5.60 -18.38 13.24
C GLY A 106 -5.32 -18.00 14.70
N LEU A 107 -5.19 -16.70 14.96
CA LEU A 107 -5.05 -16.12 16.29
C LEU A 107 -6.36 -16.25 17.06
N LYS A 108 -6.46 -17.29 17.90
CA LYS A 108 -7.68 -17.58 18.70
C LYS A 108 -7.90 -16.63 19.87
N ALA A 109 -6.85 -15.95 20.32
CA ALA A 109 -6.92 -14.94 21.38
C ALA A 109 -7.34 -13.59 20.80
N GLY A 110 -8.62 -13.44 20.44
CA GLY A 110 -9.16 -12.22 19.86
C GLY A 110 -10.59 -12.40 19.36
N ASN A 111 -11.41 -11.35 19.40
CA ASN A 111 -12.80 -11.38 18.91
C ASN A 111 -12.89 -11.30 17.37
N GLY A 112 -11.85 -11.71 16.64
CA GLY A 112 -11.76 -11.55 15.19
C GLY A 112 -10.89 -12.62 14.53
N ASP A 113 -11.08 -12.78 13.23
CA ASP A 113 -10.43 -13.81 12.41
C ASP A 113 -9.00 -13.41 12.03
N SER A 114 -8.13 -13.12 12.99
CA SER A 114 -6.77 -12.65 12.66
C SER A 114 -5.82 -13.81 12.38
N VAL A 115 -4.88 -13.63 11.45
CA VAL A 115 -3.86 -14.64 11.10
C VAL A 115 -2.47 -14.00 11.09
N LYS A 116 -1.42 -14.78 11.33
CA LYS A 116 -0.03 -14.30 11.30
C LYS A 116 0.85 -15.26 10.51
N THR A 117 1.69 -14.72 9.63
CA THR A 117 2.61 -15.50 8.80
C THR A 117 3.92 -14.75 8.61
N ASN A 118 5.03 -15.46 8.43
CA ASN A 118 6.31 -14.86 8.02
C ASN A 118 6.52 -14.88 6.49
N SER A 119 5.56 -15.40 5.73
CA SER A 119 5.62 -15.40 4.28
C SER A 119 4.85 -14.20 3.69
N PRO A 120 5.52 -13.28 2.97
CA PRO A 120 4.84 -12.16 2.30
C PRO A 120 3.87 -12.65 1.22
N VAL A 121 4.22 -13.72 0.51
CA VAL A 121 3.39 -14.26 -0.58
C VAL A 121 2.13 -14.91 -0.04
N LEU A 122 2.23 -15.65 1.08
CA LEU A 122 1.05 -16.20 1.75
C LEU A 122 0.16 -15.09 2.29
N ALA A 123 0.75 -14.06 2.91
CA ALA A 123 0.02 -12.89 3.39
C ALA A 123 -0.78 -12.22 2.27
N GLN A 124 -0.15 -11.98 1.12
CA GLN A 124 -0.80 -11.39 -0.05
C GLN A 124 -1.96 -12.26 -0.56
N GLY A 125 -1.74 -13.57 -0.72
CA GLY A 125 -2.79 -14.48 -1.20
C GLY A 125 -3.98 -14.57 -0.24
N LEU A 126 -3.73 -14.55 1.08
CA LEU A 126 -4.79 -14.51 2.09
C LEU A 126 -5.57 -13.19 2.03
N CYS A 127 -4.88 -12.05 1.96
CA CYS A 127 -5.53 -10.74 1.78
C CYS A 127 -6.46 -10.73 0.57
N TRP A 128 -5.99 -11.27 -0.55
CA TRP A 128 -6.80 -11.38 -1.77
C TRP A 128 -8.02 -12.26 -1.58
N LEU A 129 -7.85 -13.49 -1.06
CA LEU A 129 -8.97 -14.41 -0.85
C LEU A 129 -10.01 -13.84 0.13
N TYR A 130 -9.60 -13.23 1.23
CA TYR A 130 -10.52 -12.59 2.17
C TYR A 130 -11.26 -11.40 1.55
N ALA A 131 -10.56 -10.57 0.75
CA ALA A 131 -11.18 -9.46 0.03
C ALA A 131 -12.25 -9.93 -0.97
N LEU A 132 -12.02 -11.04 -1.69
CA LEU A 132 -13.02 -11.65 -2.55
C LEU A 132 -14.28 -12.11 -1.81
N LYS A 133 -14.18 -12.41 -0.50
CA LYS A 133 -15.33 -12.74 0.36
C LYS A 133 -15.92 -11.52 1.07
N GLY A 134 -15.54 -10.30 0.65
CA GLY A 134 -16.00 -9.05 1.26
C GLY A 134 -15.42 -8.78 2.65
N GLN A 135 -14.41 -9.54 3.08
CA GLN A 135 -13.77 -9.38 4.38
C GLN A 135 -12.49 -8.56 4.22
N GLN A 136 -12.53 -7.31 4.67
CA GLN A 136 -11.37 -6.42 4.59
C GLN A 136 -10.30 -6.83 5.61
N SER A 137 -9.04 -6.64 5.24
CA SER A 137 -7.90 -6.96 6.10
C SER A 137 -7.02 -5.73 6.29
N SER A 138 -6.52 -5.55 7.51
CA SER A 138 -5.44 -4.60 7.81
C SER A 138 -4.18 -5.38 8.11
N VAL A 139 -3.08 -5.03 7.44
CA VAL A 139 -1.81 -5.76 7.54
C VAL A 139 -0.83 -4.95 8.39
N TYR A 140 -0.32 -5.59 9.43
CA TYR A 140 0.72 -5.04 10.30
C TYR A 140 1.99 -5.88 10.11
N VAL A 141 3.13 -5.20 9.94
CA VAL A 141 4.42 -5.85 9.79
C VAL A 141 5.22 -5.67 11.08
N GLU A 142 5.61 -6.78 11.69
CA GLU A 142 6.46 -6.83 12.87
C GLU A 142 7.77 -7.52 12.53
N TRP A 143 8.90 -6.95 12.95
CA TRP A 143 10.21 -7.56 12.80
C TRP A 143 10.63 -8.24 14.10
N ARG A 144 11.05 -9.50 14.02
CA ARG A 144 11.61 -10.27 15.15
C ARG A 144 12.87 -10.97 14.68
N ASP A 145 14.00 -10.68 15.31
CA ASP A 145 15.30 -11.30 15.01
C ASP A 145 15.62 -11.33 13.50
N GLY A 146 15.39 -10.20 12.81
CA GLY A 146 15.62 -10.07 11.37
C GLY A 146 14.57 -10.72 10.45
N THR A 147 13.54 -11.36 11.02
CA THR A 147 12.43 -11.95 10.25
C THR A 147 11.20 -11.06 10.29
N ALA A 148 10.65 -10.74 9.12
CA ALA A 148 9.37 -10.03 9.01
C ALA A 148 8.19 -10.98 9.22
N TYR A 149 7.27 -10.57 10.07
CA TYR A 149 5.98 -11.24 10.30
C TYR A 149 4.84 -10.31 9.90
N TYR A 150 3.94 -10.84 9.08
CA TYR A 150 2.75 -10.17 8.57
C TYR A 150 1.56 -10.67 9.39
N GLN A 151 0.98 -9.77 10.18
CA GLN A 151 -0.26 -10.00 10.90
C GLN A 151 -1.42 -9.38 10.13
N LEU A 152 -2.35 -10.21 9.69
CA LEU A 152 -3.58 -9.80 9.02
C LEU A 152 -4.68 -9.75 10.09
N ASN A 153 -5.14 -8.53 10.39
CA ASN A 153 -6.30 -8.31 11.24
C ASN A 153 -7.52 -8.17 10.32
N LEU A 154 -8.35 -9.21 10.29
CA LEU A 154 -9.55 -9.25 9.46
C LEU A 154 -10.73 -8.57 10.16
N SER A 155 -11.53 -7.83 9.40
CA SER A 155 -12.82 -7.34 9.89
C SER A 155 -13.71 -8.53 10.24
N SER A 156 -14.29 -8.59 11.45
CA SER A 156 -15.11 -9.74 11.85
C SER A 156 -16.29 -9.92 10.90
N SER A 157 -16.40 -11.11 10.30
CA SER A 157 -17.54 -11.50 9.44
C SER A 157 -18.87 -11.52 10.22
N HIS A 158 -18.80 -11.76 11.53
CA HIS A 158 -19.93 -11.79 12.45
C HIS A 158 -19.62 -10.95 13.70
N PRO A 159 -19.86 -9.63 13.67
CA PRO A 159 -19.57 -8.76 14.82
C PRO A 159 -20.39 -9.20 16.04
N ARG A 160 -19.70 -9.72 17.07
CA ARG A 160 -20.33 -10.09 18.35
C ARG A 160 -20.29 -8.89 19.30
N GLY A 161 -21.46 -8.31 19.57
CA GLY A 161 -21.63 -7.18 20.49
C GLY A 161 -21.08 -5.85 19.96
N GLN A 162 -20.85 -4.89 20.87
CA GLN A 162 -20.38 -3.53 20.52
C GLN A 162 -18.84 -3.36 20.64
N LYS A 163 -18.10 -4.45 20.87
CA LYS A 163 -16.65 -4.40 21.07
C LYS A 163 -15.95 -4.00 19.77
N GLY A 164 -15.25 -2.87 19.79
CA GLY A 164 -14.65 -2.25 18.60
C GLY A 164 -15.48 -1.12 17.96
N GLN A 165 -16.68 -0.80 18.46
CA GLN A 165 -17.38 0.42 18.04
C GLN A 165 -16.58 1.68 18.36
N HIS A 166 -15.88 1.72 19.49
CA HIS A 166 -14.92 2.79 19.82
C HIS A 166 -13.69 2.84 18.89
N LEU A 167 -13.48 1.82 18.03
CA LEU A 167 -12.46 1.81 16.97
C LEU A 167 -13.01 2.28 15.62
N ARG A 168 -14.35 2.28 15.44
CA ARG A 168 -15.05 2.96 14.34
C ARG A 168 -15.03 4.46 14.61
N LYS A 169 -13.82 5.01 14.65
CA LYS A 169 -13.63 6.45 14.80
C LYS A 169 -13.53 7.10 13.44
N ASN A 170 -13.86 8.38 13.40
CA ASN A 170 -13.73 9.21 12.21
C ASN A 170 -12.31 9.01 11.63
N PRO A 171 -12.15 8.66 10.34
CA PRO A 171 -10.84 8.57 9.70
C PRO A 171 -10.01 9.86 9.82
N ALA A 172 -10.66 11.01 9.97
CA ALA A 172 -10.02 12.31 10.18
C ALA A 172 -9.53 12.56 11.63
N GLU A 173 -9.85 11.67 12.58
CA GLU A 173 -9.38 11.81 13.97
C GLU A 173 -7.89 11.47 14.05
N ILE A 174 -7.05 12.45 14.38
CA ILE A 174 -5.62 12.25 14.64
C ILE A 174 -5.47 11.42 15.91
N ARG A 175 -5.08 10.13 15.76
CA ARG A 175 -5.12 9.16 16.86
C ARG A 175 -3.82 9.05 17.66
N ARG A 176 -2.68 9.28 17.02
CA ARG A 176 -1.34 9.16 17.61
C ARG A 176 -0.33 9.80 16.67
N VAL A 177 0.57 10.60 17.21
CA VAL A 177 1.80 11.03 16.52
C VAL A 177 2.88 10.03 16.94
N VAL A 178 3.46 9.31 15.98
CA VAL A 178 4.58 8.40 16.21
C VAL A 178 5.74 8.90 15.37
N PRO A 179 6.94 9.09 15.96
CA PRO A 179 8.13 9.33 15.16
C PRO A 179 8.45 8.06 14.36
N LEU A 180 8.26 8.12 13.05
CA LEU A 180 8.64 7.08 12.12
C LEU A 180 10.11 7.30 11.75
N ARG A 181 10.99 6.34 12.03
CA ARG A 181 12.28 6.25 11.35
C ARG A 181 12.03 5.64 9.97
N ALA A 182 12.45 6.34 8.92
CA ALA A 182 12.31 5.86 7.54
C ALA A 182 13.04 4.52 7.37
N ARG A 183 12.49 3.64 6.52
CA ARG A 183 13.16 2.39 6.12
C ARG A 183 14.03 2.68 4.90
N GLU A 184 15.24 2.12 4.89
CA GLU A 184 16.15 2.19 3.75
C GLU A 184 15.49 1.64 2.48
N GLY A 185 15.58 2.40 1.37
CA GLY A 185 15.34 1.87 0.01
C GLY A 185 14.15 2.43 -0.78
N GLU A 186 13.42 3.44 -0.32
CA GLU A 186 12.49 4.18 -1.19
C GLU A 186 13.20 5.40 -1.80
N TRP A 187 13.29 5.41 -3.13
CA TRP A 187 13.98 6.45 -3.89
C TRP A 187 13.32 7.83 -3.72
N VAL A 188 13.95 8.72 -2.95
CA VAL A 188 14.33 10.08 -3.37
C VAL A 188 15.62 10.45 -2.62
N PHE A 189 16.66 10.83 -3.37
CA PHE A 189 18.04 11.11 -2.96
C PHE A 189 18.27 11.53 -1.49
N ASP A 190 19.12 10.73 -0.83
CA ASP A 190 19.85 11.03 0.39
C ASP A 190 20.82 12.20 0.15
N LEU A 191 20.71 13.23 0.99
CA LEU A 191 21.79 14.16 1.28
C LEU A 191 21.69 14.57 2.77
N GLU A 192 21.98 13.60 3.64
CA GLU A 192 22.40 13.78 5.04
C GLU A 192 21.42 14.56 5.95
N THR A 193 20.21 14.02 6.13
CA THR A 193 19.36 14.29 7.31
C THR A 193 19.31 13.04 8.19
N GLU A 194 19.19 13.16 9.53
CA GLU A 194 19.03 11.99 10.43
C GLU A 194 17.85 11.09 10.03
N SER A 195 16.88 11.64 9.29
CA SER A 195 15.69 10.95 8.79
C SER A 195 15.91 10.12 7.52
N GLY A 196 17.04 10.30 6.80
CA GLY A 196 17.34 9.59 5.55
C GLY A 196 16.32 9.84 4.42
N LEU A 197 15.52 10.90 4.52
CA LEU A 197 14.39 11.17 3.64
C LEU A 197 14.30 12.66 3.32
N PHE A 198 14.47 13.01 2.04
CA PHE A 198 14.17 14.35 1.57
C PHE A 198 12.65 14.53 1.39
N CYS A 199 12.00 15.24 2.32
CA CYS A 199 10.57 15.59 2.24
C CYS A 199 10.36 17.02 1.76
N ALA A 200 9.93 17.22 0.51
CA ALA A 200 9.30 18.46 0.09
C ALA A 200 7.77 18.28 0.06
N GLY A 201 7.01 19.24 0.58
CA GLY A 201 5.53 19.26 0.58
C GLY A 201 4.86 18.59 1.79
N VAL A 202 3.52 18.53 1.77
CA VAL A 202 2.70 18.14 2.93
C VAL A 202 2.66 16.62 3.09
N GLY A 203 3.12 16.11 4.23
CA GLY A 203 3.01 14.68 4.58
C GLY A 203 3.94 13.76 3.77
N GLY A 204 5.16 14.21 3.44
CA GLY A 204 6.11 13.45 2.62
C GLY A 204 5.79 13.45 1.12
N LEU A 205 4.78 14.23 0.69
CA LEU A 205 4.35 14.32 -0.70
C LEU A 205 4.95 15.53 -1.39
N VAL A 206 5.67 15.27 -2.47
CA VAL A 206 6.26 16.30 -3.33
C VAL A 206 5.20 16.96 -4.23
N VAL A 207 4.54 18.00 -3.69
CA VAL A 207 3.52 18.80 -4.39
C VAL A 207 4.14 20.07 -5.00
N HIS A 208 5.05 19.88 -5.96
CA HIS A 208 5.54 20.97 -6.82
C HIS A 208 5.24 20.70 -8.29
N ASN A 209 5.12 21.77 -9.07
CA ASN A 209 4.76 21.69 -10.48
C ASN A 209 5.70 22.54 -11.34
N SER A 210 5.70 22.24 -12.63
CA SER A 210 6.43 22.99 -13.64
C SER A 210 5.93 22.57 -15.03
N PRO A 211 6.36 23.27 -16.10
CA PRO A 211 6.23 22.79 -17.47
C PRO A 211 6.92 21.44 -17.77
N ARG A 212 7.57 20.81 -16.78
CA ARG A 212 8.18 19.46 -16.89
C ARG A 212 7.40 18.39 -16.11
N ARG A 213 6.33 18.74 -15.39
CA ARG A 213 5.51 17.79 -14.62
C ARG A 213 4.89 16.71 -15.53
N GLY A 214 4.80 15.47 -15.08
CA GLY A 214 4.13 14.40 -15.83
C GLY A 214 2.65 14.72 -16.11
N ARG A 215 2.15 14.31 -17.28
CA ARG A 215 0.78 14.62 -17.78
C ARG A 215 -0.32 13.87 -17.03
N GLU A 216 0.03 12.86 -16.26
CA GLU A 216 -0.83 12.10 -15.37
C GLU A 216 -1.28 12.89 -14.12
N PHE A 217 -0.53 13.93 -13.75
CA PHE A 217 -0.89 14.79 -12.62
C PHE A 217 -1.88 15.88 -13.01
N VAL A 218 -2.83 16.17 -12.12
CA VAL A 218 -3.97 17.07 -12.39
C VAL A 218 -3.56 18.44 -12.95
N THR A 219 -2.50 19.07 -12.43
CA THR A 219 -1.99 20.37 -12.88
C THR A 219 -1.57 20.34 -14.34
N ARG A 220 -0.79 19.33 -14.73
CA ARG A 220 -0.34 19.16 -16.11
C ARG A 220 -1.45 18.68 -17.04
N LYS A 221 -2.33 17.81 -16.55
CA LYS A 221 -3.53 17.36 -17.29
C LYS A 221 -4.41 18.57 -17.66
N VAL A 222 -4.57 19.53 -16.74
CA VAL A 222 -5.34 20.76 -16.98
C VAL A 222 -4.64 21.69 -17.96
N SER A 223 -3.35 21.99 -17.78
CA SER A 223 -2.62 22.89 -18.68
C SER A 223 -2.52 22.33 -20.11
N ASP A 224 -2.22 21.04 -20.25
CA ASP A 224 -2.20 20.32 -21.52
C ASP A 224 -3.60 20.29 -22.17
N GLY A 225 -4.63 19.96 -21.39
CA GLY A 225 -6.01 19.92 -21.85
C GLY A 225 -6.50 21.28 -22.36
N ALA A 226 -6.27 22.36 -21.61
CA ALA A 226 -6.64 23.71 -22.01
C ALA A 226 -5.96 24.11 -23.34
N ALA A 227 -4.66 23.83 -23.48
CA ALA A 227 -3.92 24.10 -24.71
C ALA A 227 -4.45 23.28 -25.90
N ARG A 228 -4.76 22.00 -25.71
CA ARG A 228 -5.35 21.14 -26.76
C ARG A 228 -6.74 21.62 -27.17
N VAL A 229 -7.55 22.06 -26.22
CA VAL A 229 -8.86 22.67 -26.50
C VAL A 229 -8.72 23.95 -27.32
N LYS A 230 -7.81 24.84 -26.93
CA LYS A 230 -7.54 26.08 -27.66
C LYS A 230 -7.14 25.85 -29.12
N LEU A 231 -6.39 24.77 -29.38
CA LEU A 231 -5.94 24.39 -30.71
C LEU A 231 -6.93 23.48 -31.47
N GLY A 232 -8.11 23.19 -30.92
CA GLY A 232 -9.11 22.32 -31.55
C GLY A 232 -8.73 20.84 -31.60
N LEU A 233 -7.69 20.42 -30.87
CA LEU A 233 -7.20 19.03 -30.81
C LEU A 233 -7.99 18.16 -29.82
N GLN A 234 -8.79 18.79 -28.96
CA GLN A 234 -9.60 18.15 -27.94
C GLN A 234 -10.85 19.01 -27.71
N ARG A 235 -12.02 18.39 -27.53
CA ARG A 235 -13.27 19.12 -27.28
C ARG A 235 -13.55 19.34 -25.79
N GLU A 236 -13.29 18.32 -24.99
CA GLU A 236 -13.64 18.26 -23.57
C GLU A 236 -12.47 17.73 -22.73
N LEU A 237 -12.36 18.20 -21.48
CA LEU A 237 -11.44 17.71 -20.46
C LEU A 237 -12.24 17.12 -19.28
N ARG A 238 -12.03 15.84 -18.98
CA ARG A 238 -12.67 15.13 -17.86
C ARG A 238 -11.80 15.11 -16.62
N LEU A 239 -12.33 15.54 -15.48
CA LEU A 239 -11.63 15.61 -14.20
C LEU A 239 -12.44 14.91 -13.09
N GLY A 240 -11.78 14.58 -11.98
CA GLY A 240 -12.46 14.09 -10.77
C GLY A 240 -12.99 15.27 -9.93
N ASN A 241 -12.66 15.27 -8.64
CA ASN A 241 -13.14 16.27 -7.69
C ASN A 241 -12.54 17.67 -7.94
N LEU A 242 -13.37 18.63 -8.36
CA LEU A 242 -12.96 20.03 -8.56
C LEU A 242 -12.76 20.82 -7.25
N GLU A 243 -13.35 20.34 -6.14
CA GLU A 243 -13.29 20.99 -4.83
C GLU A 243 -12.06 20.59 -4.00
N ALA A 244 -11.26 19.63 -4.49
CA ALA A 244 -10.03 19.23 -3.82
C ALA A 244 -9.05 20.41 -3.72
N ARG A 245 -8.54 20.68 -2.51
CA ARG A 245 -7.64 21.82 -2.23
C ARG A 245 -6.19 21.40 -2.02
N ARG A 246 -5.25 22.04 -2.70
CA ARG A 246 -3.82 21.73 -2.63
C ARG A 246 -2.98 23.00 -2.58
N ASP A 247 -1.87 22.90 -1.88
CA ASP A 247 -0.75 23.84 -1.93
C ASP A 247 0.19 23.44 -3.06
N TRP A 248 0.21 24.24 -4.13
CA TRP A 248 0.95 23.98 -5.36
C TRP A 248 2.05 25.02 -5.54
N GLY A 249 3.30 24.61 -5.33
CA GLY A 249 4.48 25.44 -5.58
C GLY A 249 5.17 25.15 -6.91
N PHE A 250 6.11 26.01 -7.29
CA PHE A 250 6.96 25.84 -8.46
C PHE A 250 8.19 24.99 -8.13
N ALA A 251 8.48 23.99 -8.98
CA ALA A 251 9.61 23.08 -8.81
C ALA A 251 10.96 23.79 -8.74
N GLY A 252 11.15 24.88 -9.48
CA GLY A 252 12.39 25.66 -9.47
C GLY A 252 12.67 26.33 -8.12
N ASP A 253 11.63 26.83 -7.45
CA ASP A 253 11.78 27.39 -6.10
C ASP A 253 12.09 26.29 -5.09
N TYR A 254 11.54 25.09 -5.30
CA TYR A 254 11.71 23.98 -4.36
C TYR A 254 13.11 23.41 -4.42
N VAL A 255 13.76 23.35 -5.60
CA VAL A 255 15.17 22.91 -5.70
C VAL A 255 16.16 23.89 -5.08
N ASP A 256 15.85 25.20 -5.08
CA ASP A 256 16.61 26.20 -4.31
C ASP A 256 16.53 25.92 -2.80
N ALA A 257 15.36 25.51 -2.29
CA ALA A 257 15.24 25.06 -0.89
C ALA A 257 16.15 23.87 -0.59
N MET A 258 16.19 22.87 -1.47
CA MET A 258 17.06 21.69 -1.32
C MET A 258 18.51 22.11 -1.19
N TRP A 259 18.97 22.96 -2.10
CA TRP A 259 20.33 23.47 -2.08
C TRP A 259 20.64 24.22 -0.78
N ARG A 260 19.73 25.09 -0.30
CA ARG A 260 19.89 25.84 0.95
C ARG A 260 20.01 24.96 2.20
N MET A 261 19.28 23.84 2.23
CA MET A 261 19.38 22.87 3.35
C MET A 261 20.81 22.34 3.47
N LEU A 262 21.46 22.05 2.34
CA LEU A 262 22.84 21.54 2.30
C LEU A 262 23.87 22.59 2.70
N GLN A 263 23.49 23.86 2.79
CA GLN A 263 24.40 24.93 3.22
C GLN A 263 24.34 25.16 4.74
N GLN A 264 23.46 24.44 5.46
CA GLN A 264 23.33 24.61 6.90
C GLN A 264 24.46 23.89 7.65
N PRO A 265 24.93 24.44 8.79
CA PRO A 265 25.99 23.82 9.58
C PRO A 265 25.56 22.51 10.27
N GLU A 266 24.26 22.34 10.50
CA GLU A 266 23.66 21.15 11.11
C GLU A 266 22.52 20.64 10.23
N ALA A 267 22.44 19.31 10.10
CA ALA A 267 21.37 18.62 9.39
C ALA A 267 20.03 18.79 10.12
N ASP A 268 18.95 19.05 9.39
CA ASP A 268 17.62 19.26 9.97
C ASP A 268 16.50 19.06 8.93
N ASP A 269 15.26 18.90 9.40
CA ASP A 269 14.07 18.66 8.58
C ASP A 269 13.26 19.95 8.35
N TYR A 270 12.80 20.19 7.11
CA TYR A 270 12.06 21.40 6.74
C TYR A 270 10.81 21.10 5.92
N VAL A 271 9.70 21.78 6.24
CA VAL A 271 8.53 21.82 5.36
C VAL A 271 8.75 22.89 4.29
N ILE A 272 8.73 22.47 3.03
CA ILE A 272 8.79 23.35 1.84
C ILE A 272 7.40 23.39 1.19
N ALA A 273 6.77 24.54 1.23
CA ALA A 273 5.39 24.77 0.79
C ALA A 273 5.15 26.27 0.52
N THR A 274 4.09 26.61 -0.22
CA THR A 274 3.73 28.03 -0.42
C THR A 274 3.00 28.60 0.80
N GLY A 275 2.22 27.76 1.50
CA GLY A 275 1.31 28.18 2.56
C GLY A 275 -0.08 28.57 2.05
N GLU A 276 -0.32 28.47 0.74
CA GLU A 276 -1.57 28.85 0.09
C GLU A 276 -2.22 27.64 -0.58
N ALA A 277 -3.49 27.38 -0.28
CA ALA A 277 -4.21 26.24 -0.84
C ALA A 277 -5.32 26.69 -1.79
N HIS A 278 -5.29 26.14 -3.01
CA HIS A 278 -6.26 26.42 -4.07
C HIS A 278 -7.01 25.16 -4.48
N THR A 279 -8.24 25.34 -4.94
CA THR A 279 -9.08 24.27 -5.50
C THR A 279 -8.61 23.86 -6.90
N VAL A 280 -8.95 22.63 -7.31
CA VAL A 280 -8.82 22.21 -8.72
C VAL A 280 -9.70 23.08 -9.63
N ARG A 281 -10.82 23.59 -9.13
CA ARG A 281 -11.66 24.58 -9.83
C ARG A 281 -10.90 25.86 -10.16
N GLU A 282 -10.23 26.48 -9.18
CA GLU A 282 -9.40 27.68 -9.40
C GLU A 282 -8.28 27.44 -10.43
N LEU A 283 -7.63 26.27 -10.36
CA LEU A 283 -6.63 25.84 -11.35
C LEU A 283 -7.22 25.84 -12.78
N VAL A 284 -8.40 25.25 -12.95
CA VAL A 284 -9.11 25.17 -14.24
C VAL A 284 -9.51 26.57 -14.73
N GLU A 285 -10.05 27.40 -13.85
CA GLU A 285 -10.44 28.78 -14.15
C GLU A 285 -9.28 29.61 -14.68
N ILE A 286 -8.14 29.58 -13.98
CA ILE A 286 -6.94 30.30 -14.42
C ILE A 286 -6.42 29.71 -15.74
N ALA A 287 -6.35 28.38 -15.86
CA ALA A 287 -5.76 27.74 -17.03
C ALA A 287 -6.51 28.02 -18.33
N PHE A 288 -7.84 27.87 -18.33
CA PHE A 288 -8.68 28.18 -19.49
C PHE A 288 -8.78 29.70 -19.72
N GLY A 289 -8.88 30.49 -18.64
CA GLY A 289 -8.90 31.95 -18.72
C GLY A 289 -7.63 32.53 -19.37
N THR A 290 -6.46 31.92 -19.12
CA THR A 290 -5.18 32.29 -19.76
C THR A 290 -5.24 32.22 -21.29
N LEU A 291 -6.10 31.36 -21.84
CA LEU A 291 -6.29 31.16 -23.28
C LEU A 291 -7.54 31.86 -23.83
N GLY A 292 -8.23 32.65 -23.00
CA GLY A 292 -9.49 33.30 -23.34
C GLY A 292 -10.63 32.30 -23.59
N LEU A 293 -10.65 31.18 -22.87
CA LEU A 293 -11.68 30.15 -22.97
C LEU A 293 -12.55 30.14 -21.70
N ASP A 294 -13.86 29.89 -21.86
CA ASP A 294 -14.75 29.59 -20.74
C ASP A 294 -14.67 28.10 -20.42
N TRP A 295 -14.09 27.77 -19.25
CA TRP A 295 -13.89 26.38 -18.84
C TRP A 295 -15.20 25.60 -18.73
N ARG A 296 -16.34 26.26 -18.45
CA ARG A 296 -17.66 25.61 -18.30
C ARG A 296 -18.14 24.94 -19.58
N GLN A 297 -17.62 25.35 -20.73
CA GLN A 297 -17.95 24.78 -22.04
C GLN A 297 -17.13 23.53 -22.37
N HIS A 298 -16.08 23.25 -21.59
CA HIS A 298 -15.07 22.26 -21.95
C HIS A 298 -14.73 21.28 -20.83
N VAL A 299 -14.98 21.60 -19.57
CA VAL A 299 -14.59 20.73 -18.44
C VAL A 299 -15.81 20.05 -17.83
N HIS A 300 -15.71 18.74 -17.66
CA HIS A 300 -16.74 17.92 -17.05
C HIS A 300 -16.17 17.08 -15.90
N GLU A 301 -16.94 16.99 -14.81
CA GLU A 301 -16.66 16.06 -13.72
C GLU A 301 -17.03 14.63 -14.13
N ASP A 302 -16.14 13.69 -13.87
CA ASP A 302 -16.30 12.27 -14.18
C ASP A 302 -16.21 11.45 -12.88
N PRO A 303 -17.31 10.82 -12.44
CA PRO A 303 -17.33 10.00 -11.22
C PRO A 303 -16.31 8.87 -11.22
N ALA A 304 -15.91 8.36 -12.40
CA ALA A 304 -14.90 7.29 -12.50
C ALA A 304 -13.49 7.77 -12.11
N LEU A 305 -13.26 9.09 -12.07
CA LEU A 305 -12.00 9.70 -11.66
C LEU A 305 -11.97 10.11 -10.17
N LEU A 306 -13.06 9.87 -9.44
CA LEU A 306 -13.11 10.11 -8.00
C LEU A 306 -12.31 9.03 -7.25
N ARG A 307 -11.54 9.46 -6.26
CA ARG A 307 -10.81 8.53 -5.39
C ARG A 307 -11.75 8.02 -4.30
N PRO A 308 -11.76 6.70 -3.98
CA PRO A 308 -12.58 6.15 -2.89
C PRO A 308 -12.30 6.79 -1.52
N ALA A 309 -11.08 7.29 -1.31
CA ALA A 309 -10.70 8.11 -0.17
C ALA A 309 -9.96 9.34 -0.69
N GLU A 310 -10.63 10.48 -0.71
CA GLU A 310 -10.07 11.75 -1.17
C GLU A 310 -9.41 12.50 0.00
N VAL A 311 -8.28 13.15 -0.27
CA VAL A 311 -7.73 14.12 0.68
C VAL A 311 -8.36 15.47 0.35
N GLU A 312 -9.20 16.00 1.23
CA GLU A 312 -9.95 17.22 0.94
C GLU A 312 -9.03 18.45 0.85
N ARG A 313 -8.10 18.61 1.80
CA ARG A 313 -7.22 19.79 1.88
C ARG A 313 -5.80 19.40 2.27
N LEU A 314 -4.83 19.92 1.52
CA LEU A 314 -3.41 19.86 1.84
C LEU A 314 -2.82 21.27 1.78
N VAL A 315 -2.23 21.75 2.88
CA VAL A 315 -1.54 23.03 2.98
C VAL A 315 -0.33 22.88 3.91
N GLY A 316 0.82 23.45 3.52
CA GLY A 316 2.05 23.34 4.31
C GLY A 316 2.36 24.60 5.09
N ASP A 317 3.12 24.46 6.18
CA ASP A 317 3.67 25.58 6.94
C ASP A 317 5.18 25.65 6.77
N ALA A 318 5.65 26.54 5.90
CA ALA A 318 7.08 26.76 5.64
C ALA A 318 7.75 27.76 6.60
N SER A 319 7.19 28.02 7.79
CA SER A 319 7.74 29.01 8.74
C SER A 319 9.19 28.70 9.16
N LYS A 320 9.54 27.43 9.36
CA LYS A 320 10.91 27.03 9.68
C LYS A 320 11.87 27.30 8.52
N ALA A 321 11.49 26.93 7.30
CA ALA A 321 12.29 27.16 6.10
C ALA A 321 12.53 28.66 5.85
N ARG A 322 11.51 29.51 6.08
CA ARG A 322 11.67 30.97 6.03
C ARG A 322 12.68 31.48 7.05
N ARG A 323 12.57 31.06 8.30
CA ARG A 323 13.41 31.54 9.41
C ARG A 323 14.86 31.06 9.30
N VAL A 324 15.07 29.79 8.95
CA VAL A 324 16.39 29.15 9.03
C VAL A 324 17.10 29.19 7.68
N LEU A 325 16.42 28.85 6.59
CA LEU A 325 17.03 28.78 5.25
C LEU A 325 17.00 30.13 4.50
N GLY A 326 16.25 31.11 5.02
CA GLY A 326 15.90 32.33 4.29
C GLY A 326 15.12 32.03 3.00
N TRP A 327 14.41 30.90 2.95
CA TRP A 327 13.70 30.43 1.77
C TRP A 327 12.24 30.88 1.78
N ALA A 328 11.75 31.36 0.63
CA ALA A 328 10.34 31.64 0.40
C ALA A 328 9.98 31.33 -1.07
N PRO A 329 8.75 30.89 -1.35
CA PRO A 329 8.29 30.73 -2.73
C PRO A 329 8.35 32.08 -3.45
N ARG A 330 8.78 32.07 -4.72
CA ARG A 330 8.88 33.27 -5.57
C ARG A 330 7.79 33.30 -6.62
N VAL A 331 7.38 32.13 -7.11
CA VAL A 331 6.32 32.00 -8.12
C VAL A 331 4.98 31.79 -7.42
N SER A 332 4.03 32.70 -7.67
CA SER A 332 2.66 32.58 -7.19
C SER A 332 1.90 31.46 -7.90
N PHE A 333 0.78 31.02 -7.32
CA PHE A 333 -0.08 30.00 -7.92
C PHE A 333 -0.56 30.40 -9.33
N ARG A 334 -1.01 31.64 -9.52
CA ARG A 334 -1.44 32.15 -10.83
C ARG A 334 -0.30 32.10 -11.85
N GLU A 335 0.87 32.62 -11.51
CA GLU A 335 2.04 32.61 -12.41
C GLU A 335 2.45 31.20 -12.79
N LEU A 336 2.41 30.26 -11.85
CA LEU A 336 2.69 28.84 -12.10
C LEU A 336 1.73 28.25 -13.13
N VAL A 337 0.42 28.48 -12.98
CA VAL A 337 -0.60 27.97 -13.92
C VAL A 337 -0.42 28.59 -15.30
N GLU A 338 -0.26 29.91 -15.38
CA GLU A 338 -0.04 30.63 -16.64
C GLU A 338 1.24 30.15 -17.36
N MET A 339 2.33 29.95 -16.61
CA MET A 339 3.59 29.40 -17.11
C MET A 339 3.41 28.01 -17.72
N MET A 340 2.69 27.12 -17.03
CA MET A 340 2.43 25.76 -17.52
C MET A 340 1.58 25.77 -18.80
N VAL A 341 0.54 26.59 -18.85
CA VAL A 341 -0.36 26.72 -20.00
C VAL A 341 0.38 27.25 -21.23
N ARG A 342 1.15 28.34 -21.08
CA ARG A 342 1.92 28.92 -22.19
C ARG A 342 2.93 27.90 -22.76
N ALA A 343 3.64 27.20 -21.88
CA ALA A 343 4.60 26.18 -22.30
C ALA A 343 3.93 24.98 -23.02
N ASP A 344 2.76 24.53 -22.56
CA ASP A 344 2.03 23.45 -23.22
C ASP A 344 1.44 23.88 -24.57
N LEU A 345 0.98 25.12 -24.70
CA LEU A 345 0.53 25.71 -25.96
C LEU A 345 1.68 25.80 -26.97
N GLU A 346 2.81 26.39 -26.60
CA GLU A 346 3.98 26.49 -27.47
C GLU A 346 4.46 25.11 -27.92
N ARG A 347 4.53 24.14 -27.01
CA ARG A 347 4.94 22.76 -27.32
C ARG A 347 4.00 22.11 -28.35
N LEU A 348 2.70 22.39 -28.30
CA LEU A 348 1.72 21.84 -29.26
C LEU A 348 1.73 22.58 -30.60
N GLN A 349 2.04 23.86 -30.64
CA GLN A 349 2.17 24.63 -31.88
C GLN A 349 3.43 24.29 -32.69
N ARG A 350 4.47 23.76 -32.04
CA ARG A 350 5.71 23.32 -32.69
C ARG A 350 5.62 21.91 -33.28
N ARG A 351 4.48 21.23 -33.13
CA ARG A 351 4.18 19.94 -33.77
C ARG A 351 3.36 20.19 -35.02
#